data_AF-A0A5J5QMP8-F1
#
_entry.id   AF-A0A5J5QMP8-F1
#
_cell.length_a   1.000
_cell.length_b   1.000
_cell.length_c   1.000
_cell.angle_alpha   90.00
_cell.angle_beta   90.00
_cell.angle_gamma   90.00
#
_symmetry.space_group_name_H-M   'P 1'
#
loop_
_entity.id
_entity.type
_entity.pdbx_description
1 polymer ?
#
loop_
_entity_poly.entity_id
_entity_poly.type
_entity_poly.pdbx_seq_one_letter_code
_entity_poly.pdbx_strand_id
1 'polypeptide(L)' 'MGLVEDFQEHANKAKTLPPSTKDADKLILYGLYKQAMVGNVNTDRPGMLSPTDRAKWDAWKAVEDQRTSND' A
#
# COMPACT_ATOMS: atom_id res chain seq x y z
N MET A 1 -11.05 -17.87 9.33
CA MET A 1 -11.15 -16.55 8.69
C MET A 1 -10.68 -16.70 7.27
N GLY A 2 -11.38 -16.07 6.33
CA GLY A 2 -10.91 -15.99 4.95
C GLY A 2 -9.81 -14.94 4.82
N LEU A 3 -8.92 -15.09 3.84
CA LEU A 3 -7.83 -14.13 3.58
C LEU A 3 -8.33 -12.68 3.44
N VAL A 4 -9.52 -12.50 2.87
CA VAL A 4 -10.16 -11.18 2.71
C VAL A 4 -10.57 -10.58 4.06
N GLU A 5 -11.09 -11.40 4.98
CA GLU A 5 -11.49 -10.96 6.32
C GLU A 5 -10.27 -10.54 7.13
N ASP A 6 -9.22 -11.38 7.13
CA ASP A 6 -7.96 -11.09 7.80
C ASP A 6 -7.35 -9.78 7.26
N PHE A 7 -7.31 -9.61 5.94
CA PHE A 7 -6.79 -8.39 5.32
C PHE A 7 -7.59 -7.15 5.74
N GLN A 8 -8.93 -7.21 5.73
CA GLN A 8 -9.78 -6.09 6.13
C GLN A 8 -9.61 -5.75 7.61
N GLU A 9 -9.51 -6.75 8.49
CA GLU A 9 -9.26 -6.55 9.90
C GLU A 9 -7.92 -5.85 10.14
N HIS A 10 -6.85 -6.32 9.50
CA HIS A 10 -5.53 -5.73 9.61
C HIS A 10 -5.44 -4.34 8.98
N ALA A 11 -6.12 -4.09 7.85
CA ALA A 11 -6.20 -2.78 7.23
C ALA A 11 -6.92 -1.76 8.13
N ASN A 12 -7.93 -2.19 8.88
CA ASN A 12 -8.60 -1.34 9.86
C ASN A 12 -7.70 -1.04 11.07
N LYS A 13 -6.96 -2.04 11.57
CA LYS A 13 -5.96 -1.86 12.64
C LYS A 13 -4.81 -0.94 12.20
N ALA A 14 -4.44 -0.95 10.92
CA ALA A 14 -3.40 -0.06 10.39
C ALA A 14 -3.78 1.43 10.53
N LYS A 15 -5.07 1.78 10.56
CA LYS A 15 -5.54 3.16 10.76
C LYS A 15 -5.30 3.67 12.19
N THR A 16 -5.14 2.77 13.15
CA THR A 16 -4.89 3.10 14.57
C THR A 16 -3.41 2.98 14.95
N LEU A 17 -2.51 2.91 13.97
CA LEU A 17 -1.07 2.86 14.24
C LEU A 17 -0.61 4.14 14.96
N PRO A 18 0.31 4.01 15.93
CA PRO A 18 0.81 5.16 16.66
C PRO A 18 1.55 6.13 15.72
N PRO A 19 1.55 7.44 16.03
CA PRO A 19 2.24 8.43 15.21
C PRO A 19 3.77 8.21 15.17
N SER A 20 4.32 7.44 16.12
CA SER A 20 5.73 7.02 16.15
C SER A 20 6.09 5.97 15.09
N THR A 21 5.11 5.41 14.36
CA THR A 21 5.39 4.50 13.25
C THR A 21 6.19 5.23 12.16
N LYS A 22 7.29 4.60 11.72
CA LYS A 22 8.19 5.16 10.72
C LYS A 22 7.47 5.31 9.39
N ASP A 23 7.79 6.38 8.66
CA ASP A 23 7.17 6.62 7.36
C ASP A 23 7.51 5.54 6.33
N ALA A 24 8.69 4.90 6.44
CA ALA A 24 9.04 3.73 5.65
C ALA A 24 8.03 2.58 5.81
N ASP A 25 7.64 2.28 7.05
CA ASP A 25 6.68 1.20 7.34
C ASP A 25 5.28 1.56 6.82
N LYS A 26 4.87 2.83 6.94
CA LYS A 26 3.62 3.34 6.38
C LYS A 26 3.58 3.22 4.86
N LEU A 27 4.71 3.51 4.18
CA LEU A 27 4.82 3.41 2.73
C LEU A 27 4.73 1.95 2.26
N ILE A 28 5.38 1.02 2.96
CA ILE A 28 5.27 -0.42 2.67
C ILE A 28 3.81 -0.88 2.79
N LEU A 29 3.14 -0.53 3.90
CA LEU A 29 1.72 -0.85 4.12
C LEU A 29 0.84 -0.26 3.02
N TYR A 30 1.10 0.99 2.61
CA TYR A 30 0.38 1.64 1.52
C TYR A 30 0.54 0.89 0.20
N GLY A 31 1.78 0.54 -0.18
CA GLY A 31 2.04 -0.19 -1.42
C GLY A 31 1.30 -1.53 -1.48
N LEU A 32 1.43 -2.34 -0.42
CA LEU A 32 0.76 -3.64 -0.30
C LEU A 32 -0.77 -3.50 -0.30
N TYR A 33 -1.31 -2.51 0.42
CA TYR A 33 -2.74 -2.24 0.44
C TYR A 33 -3.28 -1.89 -0.95
N LYS A 34 -2.55 -1.04 -1.68
CA LYS A 34 -2.92 -0.66 -3.05
C LYS A 34 -2.85 -1.84 -4.01
N GLN A 35 -1.81 -2.66 -3.93
CA GLN A 35 -1.67 -3.87 -4.74
C GLN A 35 -2.81 -4.87 -4.45
N ALA A 36 -3.14 -5.11 -3.19
CA ALA A 36 -4.21 -6.03 -2.80
C ALA A 36 -5.61 -5.57 -3.24
N MET A 37 -5.87 -4.25 -3.23
CA MET A 37 -7.20 -3.69 -3.52
C MET A 37 -7.41 -3.31 -4.99
N VAL A 38 -6.35 -2.85 -5.66
CA VAL A 38 -6.41 -2.29 -7.02
C VAL A 38 -5.64 -3.15 -8.02
N GLY A 39 -4.66 -3.94 -7.56
CA GLY A 39 -3.69 -4.60 -8.41
C GLY A 39 -2.54 -3.69 -8.81
N ASN A 40 -1.92 -4.02 -9.94
CA ASN A 40 -0.76 -3.31 -10.47
C ASN A 40 -1.03 -1.80 -10.63
N VAL A 41 0.00 -0.99 -10.38
CA VAL A 41 -0.10 0.46 -10.48
C VAL A 41 -0.44 0.88 -11.90
N ASN A 42 -1.49 1.70 -12.01
CA ASN A 42 -2.12 2.08 -13.28
C ASN A 42 -2.20 3.60 -13.48
N THR A 43 -1.43 4.37 -12.71
CA THR A 43 -1.38 5.83 -12.79
C THR A 43 0.05 6.29 -13.09
N ASP A 44 0.19 7.48 -13.67
CA ASP A 44 1.49 8.10 -13.88
C ASP A 44 2.16 8.48 -12.56
N ARG A 45 3.50 8.51 -12.58
CA ARG A 45 4.30 8.89 -11.42
C ARG A 45 4.13 10.39 -11.14
N PRO A 46 3.78 10.80 -9.90
CA PRO A 46 3.67 12.21 -9.53
C PRO A 46 4.96 13.01 -9.74
N GLY A 47 4.82 14.28 -10.10
CA GLY A 47 5.92 15.21 -10.32
C GLY A 47 6.72 15.52 -9.05
N MET A 48 7.92 16.12 -9.22
CA MET A 48 8.86 16.36 -8.11
C MET A 48 8.34 17.35 -7.04
N LEU A 49 7.30 18.11 -7.35
CA LEU A 49 6.68 19.07 -6.42
C LEU A 49 5.83 18.40 -5.33
N SER A 50 5.55 17.10 -5.44
CA SER A 50 4.77 16.33 -4.47
C SER A 50 5.57 15.13 -3.92
N PRO A 51 6.55 15.34 -3.01
CA PRO A 51 7.43 14.27 -2.53
C PRO A 51 6.67 13.14 -1.83
N THR A 52 5.61 13.46 -1.09
CA THR A 52 4.77 12.48 -0.39
C THR A 52 4.01 11.57 -1.35
N ASP A 53 3.37 12.16 -2.37
CA ASP A 53 2.60 11.38 -3.33
C ASP A 53 3.51 10.55 -4.23
N ARG A 54 4.69 11.09 -4.56
CA ARG A 54 5.74 10.37 -5.26
C ARG A 54 6.22 9.16 -4.45
N ALA A 55 6.47 9.32 -3.15
CA ALA A 55 6.90 8.22 -2.29
C ALA A 55 5.82 7.13 -2.18
N LYS A 56 4.54 7.51 -2.06
CA LYS A 56 3.40 6.57 -2.08
C LYS A 56 3.33 5.81 -3.40
N TRP A 57 3.46 6.52 -4.52
CA TRP A 57 3.46 5.92 -5.85
C TRP A 57 4.63 4.96 -6.02
N ASP A 58 5.84 5.37 -5.61
CA ASP A 58 7.05 4.56 -5.68
C ASP A 58 6.90 3.27 -4.85
N ALA A 59 6.28 3.36 -3.66
CA ALA A 59 6.00 2.20 -2.82
C ALA A 59 4.97 1.24 -3.43
N TRP A 60 3.95 1.75 -4.14
CA TRP A 60 3.01 0.91 -4.88
C TRP A 60 3.67 0.27 -6.10
N LYS A 61 4.46 1.03 -6.86
CA LYS A 61 5.23 0.50 -8.01
C LYS A 61 6.22 -0.59 -7.59
N ALA A 62 6.83 -0.46 -6.41
CA ALA A 62 7.79 -1.43 -5.89
C ALA A 62 7.21 -2.83 -5.60
N VAL A 63 5.89 -2.93 -5.44
CA VAL A 63 5.18 -4.20 -5.19
C VAL A 63 4.29 -4.62 -6.37
N GLU A 64 4.50 -3.99 -7.53
CA GLU A 64 3.89 -4.43 -8.78
C GLU A 64 4.26 -5.90 -9.07
N ASP A 65 3.35 -6.64 -9.70
CA ASP A 65 3.50 -8.07 -10.00
C ASP A 65 3.60 -9.00 -8.77
N GLN A 66 3.44 -8.47 -7.56
CA GLN A 66 3.16 -9.34 -6.42
C GLN A 66 1.76 -9.96 -6.60
N ARG A 67 1.76 -11.29 -6.69
CA ARG A 67 0.56 -12.11 -6.90
C ARG A 67 -0.41 -11.89 -5.74
N THR A 68 -1.53 -11.24 -6.04
CA THR A 68 -2.71 -11.30 -5.16
C THR A 68 -3.38 -12.66 -5.43
N SER A 69 -3.88 -13.31 -4.40
CA SER A 69 -4.31 -14.73 -4.39
C SER A 69 -5.59 -15.02 -5.19
N ASN A 70 -5.88 -14.23 -6.23
CA ASN A 70 -7.07 -14.33 -7.06
C ASN A 70 -6.84 -15.08 -8.38
N ASP A 71 -5.71 -15.80 -8.52
CA ASP A 71 -5.44 -16.81 -9.56
C ASP A 71 -5.58 -18.23 -9.01
#